data_AF-A0A9E5MC88-F1
#
_entry.id   AF-A0A9E5MC88-F1
#
_cell.length_a   1.000
_cell.length_b   1.000
_cell.length_c   1.000
_cell.angle_alpha   90.00
_cell.angle_beta   90.00
_cell.angle_gamma   90.00
#
_symmetry.space_group_name_H-M   'P 1'
#
loop_
_entity.id
_entity.type
_entity.pdbx_description
1 polymer ?
#
loop_
_entity_poly.entity_id
_entity_poly.type
_entity_poly.pdbx_seq_one_letter_code
_entity_poly.pdbx_strand_id
1 'polypeptide(L)'
;MRMKTTAITLLLLGLIATGLYAARAPISLAIAKRVAAQRLASDPLRELPDGLHVAVCGAGSPMPDDKRGGPCTLVMAGQQMFVFDSGNTSARNINKMGFNAGMIDGIFITHFHSDHIDGLGELLLQRWVSKPNSEPVSVYGPEGIDTVVNGFLQAYSLDRGYRVAHHGDAVLPNKGFGAIPKSFG
;
A
#
# COMPACT_ATOMS: atom_id res chain seq x y z
N MET A 1 -49.06 -31.39 -14.36
CA MET A 1 -48.51 -31.02 -13.04
C MET A 1 -47.21 -30.21 -13.13
N ARG A 2 -46.23 -30.58 -13.99
CA ARG A 2 -44.95 -29.86 -14.18
C ARG A 2 -45.04 -28.38 -14.60
N MET A 3 -45.98 -28.00 -15.47
CA MET A 3 -46.11 -26.61 -15.96
C MET A 3 -46.45 -25.60 -14.84
N LYS A 4 -47.24 -26.02 -13.84
CA LYS A 4 -47.65 -25.16 -12.72
C LYS A 4 -46.49 -24.91 -11.76
N THR A 5 -45.69 -25.93 -11.48
CA THR A 5 -44.49 -25.78 -10.65
C THR A 5 -43.46 -24.86 -11.32
N THR A 6 -43.20 -24.99 -12.62
CA THR A 6 -42.27 -24.11 -13.33
C THR A 6 -42.70 -22.64 -13.30
N ALA A 7 -43.99 -22.36 -13.51
CA ALA A 7 -44.53 -21.01 -13.46
C ALA A 7 -44.39 -20.37 -12.06
N ILE A 8 -44.67 -21.14 -11.00
CA ILE A 8 -44.48 -20.70 -9.61
C ILE A 8 -43.01 -20.41 -9.32
N THR A 9 -42.09 -21.27 -9.78
CA THR A 9 -40.65 -21.07 -9.61
C THR A 9 -40.16 -19.79 -10.29
N LEU A 10 -40.58 -19.53 -11.53
CA LEU A 10 -40.20 -18.32 -12.26
C LEU A 10 -40.74 -17.04 -11.58
N LEU A 11 -41.97 -17.10 -11.07
CA LEU A 11 -42.57 -15.98 -10.34
C LEU A 11 -41.81 -15.68 -9.04
N LEU A 12 -41.45 -16.73 -8.29
CA LEU A 12 -40.63 -16.60 -7.08
C LEU A 12 -39.25 -16.02 -7.39
N LEU A 13 -38.57 -16.50 -8.43
CA LEU A 13 -37.28 -15.95 -8.86
C LEU A 13 -37.40 -14.47 -9.26
N GLY A 14 -38.46 -14.09 -9.98
CA GLY A 14 -38.74 -12.71 -10.35
C GLY A 14 -38.97 -11.80 -9.13
N LEU A 15 -39.72 -12.29 -8.13
CA LEU A 15 -39.96 -11.57 -6.88
C LEU A 15 -38.67 -11.40 -6.07
N ILE A 16 -37.84 -12.45 -5.98
CA ILE A 16 -36.53 -12.40 -5.30
C ILE A 16 -35.62 -11.39 -6.01
N ALA A 17 -35.50 -11.45 -7.34
CA ALA A 17 -34.66 -10.54 -8.11
C ALA A 17 -35.11 -9.08 -7.95
N THR A 18 -36.42 -8.84 -8.00
CA THR A 18 -37.01 -7.49 -7.79
C THR A 18 -36.75 -6.99 -6.37
N GLY A 19 -36.91 -7.86 -5.36
CA GLY A 19 -36.60 -7.54 -3.97
C GLY A 19 -35.12 -7.20 -3.75
N LEU A 20 -34.20 -8.00 -4.31
CA LEU A 20 -32.76 -7.75 -4.27
C LEU A 20 -32.40 -6.44 -4.98
N TYR A 21 -33.01 -6.15 -6.14
CA TYR A 21 -32.79 -4.91 -6.87
C TYR A 21 -33.32 -3.69 -6.10
N ALA A 22 -34.50 -3.79 -5.50
CA ALA A 22 -35.06 -2.74 -4.65
C ALA A 22 -34.19 -2.50 -3.40
N ALA A 23 -33.65 -3.57 -2.81
CA ALA A 23 -32.77 -3.52 -1.64
C ALA A 23 -31.27 -3.38 -1.99
N ARG A 24 -30.91 -3.08 -3.24
CA ARG A 24 -29.51 -3.06 -3.69
C ARG A 24 -28.63 -2.10 -2.89
N ALA A 25 -29.14 -0.93 -2.50
CA ALA A 25 -28.37 0.06 -1.76
C ALA A 25 -27.97 -0.42 -0.35
N PRO A 26 -28.92 -0.87 0.52
CA PRO A 26 -28.55 -1.41 1.82
C PRO A 26 -27.73 -2.70 1.73
N ILE A 27 -28.00 -3.57 0.74
CA ILE A 27 -27.20 -4.78 0.51
C ILE A 27 -25.77 -4.42 0.14
N SER A 28 -25.57 -3.55 -0.86
CA SER A 28 -24.25 -3.11 -1.29
C SER A 28 -23.49 -2.41 -0.16
N LEU A 29 -24.16 -1.59 0.65
CA LEU A 29 -23.53 -0.93 1.79
C LEU A 29 -23.14 -1.93 2.88
N ALA A 30 -23.97 -2.94 3.16
CA ALA A 30 -23.65 -3.99 4.12
C ALA A 30 -22.45 -4.83 3.66
N ILE A 31 -22.41 -5.21 2.39
CA ILE A 31 -21.27 -5.90 1.77
C ILE A 31 -20.02 -5.03 1.83
N ALA A 32 -20.11 -3.76 1.41
CA ALA A 32 -18.99 -2.83 1.40
C ALA A 32 -18.41 -2.63 2.82
N LYS A 33 -19.26 -2.45 3.83
CA LYS A 33 -18.83 -2.34 5.24
C LYS A 33 -18.10 -3.60 5.70
N ARG A 34 -18.62 -4.78 5.37
CA ARG A 34 -18.00 -6.06 5.77
C ARG A 34 -16.65 -6.27 5.08
N VAL A 35 -16.58 -6.01 3.78
CA VAL A 35 -15.34 -6.11 3.00
C VAL A 35 -14.32 -5.08 3.47
N ALA A 36 -14.72 -3.82 3.70
CA ALA A 36 -13.84 -2.78 4.21
C ALA A 36 -13.29 -3.15 5.60
N ALA A 37 -14.14 -3.61 6.52
CA ALA A 37 -13.70 -4.06 7.84
C ALA A 37 -12.73 -5.24 7.74
N GLN A 38 -12.99 -6.23 6.87
CA GLN A 38 -12.07 -7.35 6.65
C GLN A 38 -10.73 -6.91 6.07
N ARG A 39 -10.73 -5.98 5.10
CA ARG A 39 -9.50 -5.47 4.47
C ARG A 39 -8.69 -4.57 5.40
N LEU A 40 -9.35 -3.81 6.26
CA LEU A 40 -8.69 -3.02 7.30
C LEU A 40 -8.15 -3.89 8.45
N ALA A 41 -8.78 -5.03 8.70
CA ALA A 41 -8.38 -5.97 9.74
C ALA A 41 -7.37 -7.02 9.26
N SER A 42 -7.25 -7.27 7.96
CA SER A 42 -6.26 -8.20 7.42
C SER A 42 -4.87 -7.63 7.61
N ASP A 43 -4.06 -8.32 8.41
CA ASP A 43 -2.66 -8.00 8.64
C ASP A 43 -1.85 -9.26 8.29
N PRO A 44 -1.49 -9.45 7.01
CA PRO A 44 -0.76 -10.64 6.57
C PRO A 44 0.55 -10.85 7.33
N LEU A 45 1.15 -9.76 7.85
CA LEU A 45 2.36 -9.83 8.65
C LEU A 45 2.16 -10.64 9.95
N ARG A 46 0.98 -10.56 10.57
CA ARG A 46 0.64 -11.33 11.78
C ARG A 46 0.30 -12.78 11.52
N GLU A 47 -0.04 -13.12 10.28
CA GLU A 47 -0.38 -14.49 9.88
C GLU A 47 0.86 -15.31 9.50
N LEU A 48 2.01 -14.65 9.26
CA LEU A 48 3.26 -15.31 8.98
C LEU A 48 3.78 -16.06 10.23
N PRO A 49 4.29 -17.29 10.08
CA PRO A 49 5.00 -17.98 11.16
C PRO A 49 6.19 -17.17 11.67
N ASP A 50 6.64 -17.42 12.89
CA ASP A 50 7.86 -16.79 13.40
C ASP A 50 9.07 -17.13 12.50
N GLY A 51 9.86 -16.12 12.15
CA GLY A 51 10.99 -16.25 11.24
C GLY A 51 11.24 -15.04 10.34
N LEU A 52 12.09 -15.26 9.34
CA LEU A 52 12.42 -14.30 8.30
C LEU A 52 11.67 -14.66 7.02
N HIS A 53 10.85 -13.74 6.51
CA HIS A 53 10.11 -13.90 5.26
C HIS A 53 10.57 -12.87 4.26
N VAL A 54 10.59 -13.26 2.99
CA VAL A 54 10.99 -12.38 1.89
C VAL A 54 9.92 -12.43 0.82
N ALA A 55 9.49 -11.26 0.38
CA ALA A 55 8.62 -11.10 -0.79
C ALA A 55 9.30 -10.20 -1.81
N VAL A 56 9.19 -10.56 -3.09
CA VAL A 56 9.76 -9.76 -4.18
C VAL A 56 8.66 -8.82 -4.70
N CYS A 57 8.75 -7.55 -4.34
CA CYS A 57 7.83 -6.51 -4.81
C CYS A 57 8.21 -5.93 -6.19
N GLY A 58 9.38 -6.27 -6.70
CA GLY A 58 9.81 -5.90 -8.05
C GLY A 58 11.14 -6.58 -8.42
N ALA A 59 11.26 -6.95 -9.70
CA ALA A 59 12.36 -7.76 -10.24
C ALA A 59 12.72 -7.35 -11.68
N GLY A 60 12.43 -6.10 -12.03
CA GLY A 60 12.73 -5.46 -13.30
C GLY A 60 14.10 -4.78 -13.28
N SER A 61 14.29 -3.88 -14.23
CA SER A 61 15.53 -3.13 -14.46
C SER A 61 15.15 -1.72 -14.94
N PRO A 62 16.08 -0.82 -15.34
CA PRO A 62 15.70 0.51 -15.80
C PRO A 62 14.96 0.50 -17.14
N MET A 63 14.95 -0.64 -17.85
CA MET A 63 14.17 -0.77 -19.08
C MET A 63 12.72 -1.10 -18.72
N PRO A 64 11.73 -0.34 -19.24
CA PRO A 64 10.33 -0.55 -18.91
C PRO A 64 9.84 -1.92 -19.37
N ASP A 65 9.08 -2.58 -18.51
CA ASP A 65 8.47 -3.90 -18.73
C ASP A 65 7.05 -3.89 -18.15
N ASP A 66 6.09 -4.43 -18.89
CA ASP A 66 4.67 -4.41 -18.53
C ASP A 66 4.33 -5.36 -17.37
N LYS A 67 5.21 -6.33 -17.09
CA LYS A 67 5.03 -7.39 -16.10
C LYS A 67 6.00 -7.27 -14.93
N ARG A 68 7.06 -6.46 -15.04
CA ARG A 68 8.11 -6.33 -14.02
C ARG A 68 8.39 -4.87 -13.69
N GLY A 69 8.02 -4.47 -12.47
CA GLY A 69 8.49 -3.22 -11.87
C GLY A 69 9.94 -3.33 -11.39
N GLY A 70 10.57 -2.19 -11.15
CA GLY A 70 11.98 -2.04 -10.77
C GLY A 70 12.30 -2.72 -9.43
N PRO A 71 13.59 -2.88 -9.12
CA PRO A 71 14.05 -3.60 -7.92
C PRO A 71 13.33 -3.20 -6.64
N CYS A 72 12.76 -4.20 -5.96
CA CYS A 72 12.13 -4.06 -4.66
C CYS A 72 12.05 -5.42 -3.97
N THR A 73 12.65 -5.51 -2.79
CA THR A 73 12.54 -6.68 -1.91
C THR A 73 11.96 -6.27 -0.56
N LEU A 74 10.86 -6.91 -0.16
CA LEU A 74 10.24 -6.75 1.14
C LEU A 74 10.75 -7.86 2.06
N VAL A 75 11.33 -7.48 3.20
CA VAL A 75 11.84 -8.40 4.21
C VAL A 75 11.04 -8.22 5.49
N MET A 76 10.51 -9.32 6.01
CA MET A 76 9.72 -9.33 7.24
C MET A 76 10.44 -10.18 8.28
N ALA A 77 10.86 -9.56 9.38
CA ALA A 77 11.55 -10.21 10.49
C ALA A 77 10.64 -10.14 11.72
N GLY A 78 9.92 -11.22 12.00
CA GLY A 78 8.80 -11.19 12.95
C GLY A 78 7.73 -10.17 12.52
N GLN A 79 7.44 -9.18 13.37
CA GLN A 79 6.47 -8.12 13.10
C GLN A 79 7.09 -6.83 12.53
N GLN A 80 8.37 -6.88 12.15
CA GLN A 80 9.05 -5.74 11.52
C GLN A 80 9.12 -5.91 10.02
N MET A 81 8.94 -4.81 9.28
CA MET A 81 8.87 -4.80 7.82
C MET A 81 9.90 -3.83 7.23
N PHE A 82 10.79 -4.35 6.39
CA PHE A 82 11.86 -3.59 5.77
C PHE A 82 11.76 -3.67 4.25
N VAL A 83 12.12 -2.59 3.56
CA VAL A 83 12.17 -2.56 2.09
C VAL A 83 13.60 -2.35 1.64
N PHE A 84 14.04 -3.14 0.66
CA PHE A 84 15.34 -3.04 0.01
C PHE A 84 15.12 -2.65 -1.45
N ASP A 85 15.63 -1.47 -1.81
CA ASP A 85 15.35 -0.71 -3.02
C ASP A 85 13.88 -0.35 -3.20
N SER A 86 13.64 0.77 -3.90
CA SER A 86 12.31 1.28 -4.16
C SER A 86 12.19 1.72 -5.61
N GLY A 87 12.28 0.76 -6.52
CA GLY A 87 11.99 0.96 -7.93
C GLY A 87 10.52 1.26 -8.24
N ASN A 88 10.23 1.59 -9.49
CA ASN A 88 8.88 1.92 -9.91
C ASN A 88 7.91 0.78 -9.57
N THR A 89 6.69 1.14 -9.17
CA THR A 89 5.63 0.22 -8.72
C THR A 89 5.84 -0.46 -7.35
N SER A 90 6.95 -0.23 -6.64
CA SER A 90 7.22 -0.83 -5.32
C SER A 90 6.04 -0.71 -4.35
N ALA A 91 5.58 0.51 -4.09
CA ALA A 91 4.47 0.75 -3.16
C ALA A 91 3.16 0.06 -3.60
N ARG A 92 2.92 0.02 -4.92
CA ARG A 92 1.74 -0.63 -5.51
C ARG A 92 1.80 -2.14 -5.34
N ASN A 93 2.96 -2.75 -5.57
CA ASN A 93 3.11 -4.20 -5.45
C ASN A 93 3.10 -4.64 -3.98
N ILE A 94 3.71 -3.87 -3.06
CA ILE A 94 3.56 -4.07 -1.61
C ILE A 94 2.06 -4.11 -1.23
N ASN A 95 1.28 -3.13 -1.70
CA ASN A 95 -0.16 -3.10 -1.45
C ASN A 95 -0.92 -4.28 -2.10
N LYS A 96 -0.60 -4.65 -3.35
CA LYS A 96 -1.20 -5.80 -4.04
C LYS A 96 -0.94 -7.13 -3.31
N MET A 97 0.21 -7.26 -2.65
CA MET A 97 0.54 -8.41 -1.81
C MET A 97 -0.22 -8.40 -0.47
N GLY A 98 -0.97 -7.33 -0.17
CA GLY A 98 -1.77 -7.20 1.05
C GLY A 98 -1.01 -6.54 2.23
N PHE A 99 0.25 -6.15 2.03
CA PHE A 99 1.03 -5.49 3.08
C PHE A 99 0.71 -3.99 3.13
N ASN A 100 0.58 -3.46 4.35
CA ASN A 100 0.37 -2.03 4.56
C ASN A 100 1.74 -1.31 4.57
N ALA A 101 2.00 -0.49 3.55
CA ALA A 101 3.21 0.34 3.48
C ALA A 101 3.38 1.24 4.71
N GLY A 102 2.29 1.63 5.39
CA GLY A 102 2.29 2.37 6.66
C GLY A 102 3.04 1.67 7.80
N MET A 103 3.32 0.37 7.68
CA MET A 103 4.00 -0.47 8.67
C MET A 103 5.49 -0.66 8.39
N ILE A 104 6.06 -0.06 7.35
CA ILE A 104 7.49 -0.19 7.04
C ILE A 104 8.33 0.44 8.16
N ASP A 105 9.28 -0.29 8.74
CA ASP A 105 10.15 0.17 9.82
C ASP A 105 11.45 0.79 9.31
N GLY A 106 11.89 0.40 8.12
CA GLY A 106 13.09 0.95 7.48
C GLY A 106 13.15 0.66 5.99
N ILE A 107 13.81 1.54 5.26
CA ILE A 107 14.06 1.41 3.82
C ILE A 107 15.57 1.42 3.61
N PHE A 108 16.07 0.55 2.75
CA PHE A 108 17.48 0.40 2.43
C PHE A 108 17.65 0.57 0.93
N ILE A 109 18.47 1.52 0.50
CA ILE A 109 18.82 1.74 -0.90
C ILE A 109 20.21 1.17 -1.13
N THR A 110 20.34 0.29 -2.12
CA THR A 110 21.62 -0.37 -2.42
C THR A 110 22.58 0.56 -3.14
N HIS A 111 22.08 1.31 -4.12
CA HIS A 111 22.81 2.31 -4.90
C HIS A 111 21.85 3.27 -5.62
N PHE A 112 22.37 4.27 -6.31
CA PHE A 112 21.57 5.38 -6.86
C PHE A 112 21.31 5.30 -8.37
N HIS A 113 21.25 4.09 -8.94
CA HIS A 113 20.62 3.96 -10.26
C HIS A 113 19.14 4.26 -10.15
N SER A 114 18.59 4.88 -11.20
CA SER A 114 17.23 5.42 -11.18
C SER A 114 16.18 4.36 -10.84
N ASP A 115 16.33 3.15 -11.35
CA ASP A 115 15.39 2.05 -11.13
C ASP A 115 15.40 1.49 -9.71
N HIS A 116 16.35 1.89 -8.86
CA HIS A 116 16.37 1.54 -7.43
C HIS A 116 15.75 2.64 -6.54
N ILE A 117 15.54 3.85 -7.07
CA ILE A 117 15.10 5.03 -6.29
C ILE A 117 13.87 5.75 -6.86
N ASP A 118 13.49 5.52 -8.10
CA ASP A 118 12.43 6.26 -8.80
C ASP A 118 11.03 6.08 -8.18
N GLY A 119 10.81 5.01 -7.41
CA GLY A 119 9.60 4.77 -6.63
C GLY A 119 9.65 5.31 -5.19
N LEU A 120 10.78 5.82 -4.72
CA LEU A 120 10.98 6.19 -3.31
C LEU A 120 10.01 7.26 -2.83
N GLY A 121 9.75 8.30 -3.64
CA GLY A 121 8.77 9.33 -3.30
C GLY A 121 7.36 8.78 -3.08
N GLU A 122 6.90 7.89 -3.96
CA GLU A 122 5.58 7.24 -3.83
C GLU A 122 5.56 6.34 -2.58
N LEU A 123 6.63 5.60 -2.30
CA LEU A 123 6.72 4.74 -1.12
C LEU A 123 6.68 5.54 0.18
N LEU A 124 7.43 6.65 0.28
CA LEU A 124 7.40 7.54 1.44
C LEU A 124 6.03 8.18 1.65
N LEU A 125 5.37 8.60 0.56
CA LEU A 125 3.99 9.06 0.63
C LEU A 125 3.07 7.96 1.18
N GLN A 126 3.11 6.75 0.62
CA GLN A 126 2.26 5.64 1.08
C GLN A 126 2.54 5.27 2.53
N ARG A 127 3.81 5.30 2.95
CA ARG A 127 4.21 5.11 4.36
C ARG A 127 3.56 6.15 5.27
N TRP A 128 3.50 7.42 4.86
CA TRP A 128 2.90 8.48 5.65
C TRP A 128 1.37 8.46 5.67
N VAL A 129 0.71 8.11 4.55
CA VAL A 129 -0.76 8.24 4.43
C VAL A 129 -1.53 6.95 4.73
N SER A 130 -0.90 5.78 4.65
CA SER A 130 -1.57 4.48 4.89
C SER A 130 -1.72 4.14 6.37
N LYS A 131 -1.09 4.93 7.24
CA LYS A 131 -1.20 4.93 8.70
C LYS A 131 -0.85 6.35 9.16
N PRO A 132 -1.50 6.94 10.18
CA PRO A 132 -1.19 8.27 10.69
C PRO A 132 0.14 8.26 11.45
N ASN A 133 1.23 7.99 10.74
CA ASN A 133 2.57 7.97 11.29
C ASN A 133 2.92 9.40 11.70
N SER A 134 3.38 9.55 12.94
CA SER A 134 3.76 10.83 13.51
C SER A 134 5.25 11.14 13.34
N GLU A 135 6.04 10.16 12.91
CA GLU A 135 7.48 10.27 12.72
C GLU A 135 7.90 9.74 11.33
N PRO A 136 8.89 10.37 10.69
CA PRO A 136 9.41 9.92 9.40
C PRO A 136 10.19 8.62 9.54
N VAL A 137 10.19 7.80 8.47
CA VAL A 137 10.91 6.53 8.43
C VAL A 137 12.41 6.75 8.21
N SER A 138 13.26 5.86 8.71
CA SER A 138 14.70 5.89 8.35
C SER A 138 14.92 5.29 6.95
N VAL A 139 15.68 6.00 6.12
CA VAL A 139 16.14 5.51 4.81
C VAL A 139 17.67 5.39 4.87
N TYR A 140 18.17 4.18 4.72
CA TYR A 140 19.60 3.86 4.75
C TYR A 140 20.14 3.73 3.33
N GLY A 141 21.38 4.16 3.08
CA GLY A 141 22.02 4.01 1.78
C GLY A 141 23.50 4.37 1.79
N PRO A 142 24.19 4.34 0.63
CA PRO A 142 25.57 4.82 0.50
C PRO A 142 25.72 6.32 0.82
N GLU A 143 26.96 6.80 0.89
CA GLU A 143 27.27 8.23 0.94
C GLU A 143 26.56 8.98 -0.20
N GLY A 144 25.83 10.05 0.12
CA GLY A 144 24.96 10.79 -0.82
C GLY A 144 23.47 10.46 -0.70
N ILE A 145 23.06 9.54 0.19
CA ILE A 145 21.65 9.21 0.42
C ILE A 145 20.81 10.42 0.88
N ASP A 146 21.42 11.37 1.60
CA ASP A 146 20.79 12.62 1.99
C ASP A 146 20.36 13.45 0.78
N THR A 147 21.18 13.49 -0.27
CA THR A 147 20.85 14.20 -1.52
C THR A 147 19.61 13.57 -2.18
N VAL A 148 19.55 12.24 -2.26
CA VAL A 148 18.42 11.51 -2.85
C VAL A 148 17.14 11.74 -2.03
N VAL A 149 17.20 11.52 -0.71
CA VAL A 149 16.04 11.68 0.16
C VAL A 149 15.54 13.12 0.14
N ASN A 150 16.42 14.10 0.33
CA ASN A 150 16.04 15.52 0.32
C ASN A 150 15.46 15.97 -1.02
N GLY A 151 15.96 15.43 -2.15
CA GLY A 151 15.39 15.67 -3.47
C GLY A 151 13.92 15.23 -3.57
N PHE A 152 13.60 14.02 -3.09
CA PHE A 152 12.20 13.57 -3.03
C PHE A 152 11.36 14.38 -2.04
N LEU A 153 11.91 14.75 -0.87
CA LEU A 153 11.17 15.59 0.08
C LEU A 153 10.86 16.97 -0.49
N GLN A 154 11.79 17.55 -1.26
CA GLN A 154 11.57 18.80 -1.98
C GLN A 154 10.47 18.64 -3.02
N ALA A 155 10.53 17.60 -3.85
CA ALA A 155 9.53 17.34 -4.88
C ALA A 155 8.10 17.16 -4.30
N TYR A 156 7.98 16.55 -3.13
CA TYR A 156 6.69 16.28 -2.46
C TYR A 156 6.28 17.37 -1.46
N SER A 157 7.05 18.46 -1.32
CA SER A 157 6.80 19.50 -0.32
C SER A 157 5.45 20.21 -0.48
N LEU A 158 5.00 20.45 -1.72
CA LEU A 158 3.68 21.02 -2.01
C LEU A 158 2.56 20.01 -1.77
N ASP A 159 2.76 18.74 -2.16
CA ASP A 159 1.78 17.65 -1.92
C ASP A 159 1.49 17.51 -0.41
N ARG A 160 2.53 17.52 0.43
CA ARG A 160 2.40 17.57 1.89
C ARG A 160 1.48 18.71 2.33
N GLY A 161 1.75 19.92 1.83
CA GLY A 161 0.96 21.13 2.18
C GLY A 161 -0.51 20.98 1.81
N TYR A 162 -0.80 20.57 0.57
CA TYR A 162 -2.17 20.35 0.12
C TYR A 162 -2.90 19.28 0.95
N ARG A 163 -2.24 18.16 1.23
CA ARG A 163 -2.85 17.06 2.01
C ARG A 163 -3.16 17.45 3.44
N VAL A 164 -2.22 18.08 4.14
CA VAL A 164 -2.44 18.54 5.53
C VAL A 164 -3.54 19.60 5.56
N ALA A 165 -3.56 20.54 4.61
CA ALA A 165 -4.62 21.54 4.53
C ALA A 165 -6.00 20.95 4.26
N HIS A 166 -6.10 19.92 3.41
CA HIS A 166 -7.38 19.29 3.05
C HIS A 166 -7.89 18.29 4.08
N HIS A 167 -7.01 17.57 4.78
CA HIS A 167 -7.38 16.45 5.66
C HIS A 167 -7.15 16.73 7.15
N GLY A 168 -6.34 17.73 7.49
CA GLY A 168 -5.98 18.07 8.86
C GLY A 168 -4.87 17.18 9.45
N ASP A 169 -4.13 17.75 10.41
CA ASP A 169 -2.99 17.10 11.07
C ASP A 169 -3.38 15.85 11.87
N ALA A 170 -4.62 15.78 12.35
CA ALA A 170 -5.13 14.61 13.06
C ALA A 170 -5.23 13.35 12.19
N VAL A 171 -5.41 13.53 10.87
CA VAL A 171 -5.48 12.41 9.90
C VAL A 171 -4.12 12.18 9.25
N LEU A 172 -3.43 13.27 8.90
CA LEU A 172 -2.13 13.25 8.25
C LEU A 172 -1.14 14.10 9.05
N PRO A 173 -0.53 13.54 10.12
CA PRO A 173 0.39 14.29 10.97
C PRO A 173 1.55 14.82 10.14
N ASN A 174 1.69 16.14 10.05
CA ASN A 174 2.70 16.79 9.22
C ASN A 174 4.12 16.35 9.58
N LYS A 175 4.34 16.03 10.87
CA LYS A 175 5.61 15.54 11.40
C LYS A 175 6.03 14.19 10.82
N GLY A 176 5.09 13.33 10.43
CA GLY A 176 5.39 12.02 9.87
C GLY A 176 5.76 12.02 8.39
N PHE A 177 5.71 13.17 7.73
CA PHE A 177 6.05 13.26 6.32
C PHE A 177 7.55 13.01 6.07
N GLY A 178 7.84 12.24 5.02
CA GLY A 178 9.18 12.09 4.49
C GLY A 178 10.01 11.00 5.18
N ALA A 179 11.31 11.24 5.27
CA ALA A 179 12.28 10.27 5.77
C ALA A 179 13.49 10.95 6.43
N ILE A 180 14.20 10.18 7.26
CA ILE A 180 15.50 10.54 7.83
C ILE A 180 16.58 9.76 7.06
N PRO A 181 17.43 10.41 6.27
CA PRO A 181 18.52 9.74 5.56
C PRO A 181 19.63 9.31 6.55
N LYS A 182 20.19 8.11 6.32
CA LYS A 182 21.29 7.55 7.10
C LYS A 182 22.29 6.86 6.18
N SER A 183 23.52 7.36 6.12
CA SER A 183 24.60 6.66 5.41
C SER A 183 24.93 5.33 6.10
N PHE A 184 25.38 4.32 5.36
CA PHE A 184 25.92 3.06 5.91
C PHE A 184 27.25 3.24 6.67
N GLY A 185 27.99 4.31 6.37
CA GLY A 185 29.27 4.68 6.97
C GLY A 185 29.52 6.17 6.85
#